data_AF-A0A085WEC6-F1
#
_entry.id   AF-A0A085WEC6-F1
#
_cell.length_a   1.000
_cell.length_b   1.000
_cell.length_c   1.000
_cell.angle_alpha   90.00
_cell.angle_beta   90.00
_cell.angle_gamma   90.00
#
_symmetry.space_group_name_H-M   'P 1'
#
loop_
_entity.id
_entity.type
_entity.pdbx_description
1 polymer ?
#
loop_
_entity_poly.entity_id
_entity_poly.type
_entity_poly.pdbx_seq_one_letter_code
_entity_poly.pdbx_strand_id
1 'polypeptide(L)'
;MKTKFWLTGTLMLAFGGVGCSDAPDVKEVSDTTAARTADMIRAASASARVMSEMSSLESMGSTAAILQKTFGAVPLMGSPSTCTDPKGCESGMPSNPVQVDPAAAEAQAALVEKYLRERIFTEANVEGTEGDSLFFRIQGEDACTVGETPADASCVKAVDQLQLRIRATRADKDGLDLGFQFGPNHDEPLMLSFAEKSMAVAMDLGEAKDTVIFLAPEAAAQLPRVMAGKVELRLTENGPQDLTFSTGILDGIRIEVDEDGATHAFSTAKANPLSELRMNANAKRLSFALNLGTTEYKGPYGGTSALSSQQVVYSLSGLSFEFSAEEAQNDFVIAHVGLGDAQSYMSLNGTKVITADLNALSGRHFDLNLSKGADGLPLIRVLPEFDLAAKFFMAPLKADPLAGVPSFYEDQSYRVRLSGGNAPSIRPVEANTAKGFPGGLQVVSGELLLQGKDATVTVPAGKCLVGKETAAENSHPLLGYFAATDCQ
;
A
#
# COMPACT_ATOMS: atom_id res chain seq x y z
N MET A 1 -43.68 73.65 16.53
CA MET A 1 -44.10 72.23 16.44
C MET A 1 -43.36 71.48 17.56
N LYS A 2 -44.11 71.02 18.58
CA LYS A 2 -43.86 69.95 19.58
C LYS A 2 -42.44 69.81 20.22
N THR A 3 -42.26 70.34 21.45
CA THR A 3 -42.06 69.64 22.78
C THR A 3 -40.66 69.05 23.02
N LYS A 4 -39.82 69.59 23.94
CA LYS A 4 -39.68 69.29 25.41
C LYS A 4 -39.37 67.79 25.68
N PHE A 5 -38.40 67.31 26.48
CA PHE A 5 -38.00 67.63 27.87
C PHE A 5 -36.68 66.87 28.26
N TRP A 6 -36.09 67.25 29.39
CA TRP A 6 -34.86 66.87 30.11
C TRP A 6 -34.65 65.39 30.61
N LEU A 7 -33.38 65.14 31.04
CA LEU A 7 -32.86 64.39 32.22
C LEU A 7 -32.36 62.92 32.16
N THR A 8 -31.06 62.77 32.47
CA THR A 8 -30.34 61.79 33.33
C THR A 8 -30.58 60.28 33.25
N GLY A 9 -29.44 59.57 33.13
CA GLY A 9 -29.07 58.49 34.03
C GLY A 9 -29.26 57.09 33.47
N THR A 10 -28.16 56.35 33.24
CA THR A 10 -27.80 55.11 33.97
C THR A 10 -26.52 54.54 33.33
N LEU A 11 -25.58 54.17 34.19
CA LEU A 11 -24.37 53.42 33.90
C LEU A 11 -24.75 52.01 33.39
N MET A 12 -24.20 51.55 32.26
CA MET A 12 -24.01 50.11 32.04
C MET A 12 -22.69 49.85 31.32
N LEU A 13 -21.75 49.31 32.09
CA LEU A 13 -20.68 48.44 31.62
C LEU A 13 -21.33 47.28 30.86
N ALA A 14 -21.07 47.18 29.57
CA ALA A 14 -21.25 45.94 28.82
C ALA A 14 -19.85 45.40 28.46
N PHE A 15 -19.22 44.77 29.44
CA PHE A 15 -18.34 43.64 29.16
C PHE A 15 -19.26 42.49 28.73
N GLY A 16 -19.17 42.07 27.48
CA GLY A 16 -20.06 41.04 26.93
C GLY A 16 -19.92 40.84 25.44
N GLY A 17 -18.70 40.93 24.91
CA GLY A 17 -18.38 40.31 23.63
C GLY A 17 -18.08 38.84 23.88
N VAL A 18 -19.12 38.04 24.15
CA VAL A 18 -19.04 36.59 24.02
C VAL A 18 -18.98 36.36 22.51
N GLY A 19 -17.78 36.37 21.94
CA GLY A 19 -17.57 35.74 20.65
C GLY A 19 -17.97 34.30 20.85
N CYS A 20 -19.01 33.83 20.14
CA CYS A 20 -19.32 32.41 20.10
C CYS A 20 -18.03 31.70 19.67
N SER A 21 -17.34 31.04 20.59
CA SER A 21 -16.24 30.17 20.22
C SER A 21 -16.87 29.00 19.47
N ASP A 22 -16.57 28.86 18.19
CA ASP A 22 -16.97 27.70 17.40
C ASP A 22 -16.18 26.43 17.78
N ALA A 23 -15.37 26.48 18.86
CA ALA A 23 -14.72 25.31 19.41
C ALA A 23 -15.73 24.24 19.86
N PRO A 24 -15.41 22.94 19.70
CA PRO A 24 -16.22 21.88 20.27
C PRO A 24 -16.16 21.92 21.80
N ASP A 25 -17.25 21.52 22.47
CA ASP A 25 -17.24 21.38 23.93
C ASP A 25 -16.70 20.00 24.35
N VAL A 26 -16.35 19.85 25.63
CA VAL A 26 -15.78 18.60 26.18
C VAL A 26 -16.68 17.41 25.93
N LYS A 27 -17.99 17.60 26.07
CA LYS A 27 -18.97 16.54 25.94
C LYS A 27 -19.10 16.12 24.48
N GLU A 28 -19.12 17.06 23.54
CA GLU A 28 -19.10 16.81 22.10
C GLU A 28 -17.88 15.99 21.69
N VAL A 29 -16.67 16.39 22.15
CA VAL A 29 -15.42 15.67 21.87
C VAL A 29 -15.49 14.25 22.46
N SER A 30 -15.89 14.13 23.72
CA SER A 30 -15.98 12.85 24.45
C SER A 30 -16.99 11.90 23.82
N ASP A 31 -18.22 12.38 23.57
CA ASP A 31 -19.31 11.61 22.97
C ASP A 31 -18.93 11.15 21.56
N THR A 32 -18.42 12.05 20.72
CA THR A 32 -18.07 11.76 19.33
C THR A 32 -16.92 10.77 19.25
N THR A 33 -15.80 11.05 19.92
CA THR A 33 -14.60 10.21 19.84
C THR A 33 -14.86 8.81 20.37
N ALA A 34 -15.54 8.70 21.52
CA ALA A 34 -15.80 7.42 22.17
C ALA A 34 -16.81 6.57 21.38
N ALA A 35 -17.94 7.16 20.97
CA ALA A 35 -18.96 6.43 20.22
C ALA A 35 -18.45 5.99 18.84
N ARG A 36 -17.81 6.89 18.09
CA ARG A 36 -17.33 6.59 16.73
C ARG A 36 -16.24 5.52 16.74
N THR A 37 -15.32 5.57 17.69
CA THR A 37 -14.27 4.54 17.81
C THR A 37 -14.88 3.17 18.14
N ALA A 38 -15.84 3.11 19.07
CA ALA A 38 -16.52 1.87 19.43
C ALA A 38 -17.34 1.30 18.25
N ASP A 39 -18.07 2.14 17.53
CA ASP A 39 -18.85 1.74 16.35
C ASP A 39 -17.96 1.20 15.23
N MET A 40 -16.78 1.80 15.02
CA MET A 40 -15.80 1.29 14.05
C MET A 40 -15.26 -0.10 14.43
N ILE A 41 -14.96 -0.34 15.72
CA ILE A 41 -14.54 -1.68 16.20
C ILE A 41 -15.65 -2.72 15.94
N ARG A 42 -16.91 -2.36 16.20
CA ARG A 42 -18.07 -3.24 15.94
C ARG A 42 -18.25 -3.51 14.45
N ALA A 43 -18.17 -2.47 13.61
CA ALA A 43 -18.34 -2.61 12.17
C ALA A 43 -17.21 -3.46 11.56
N ALA A 44 -15.96 -3.21 11.95
CA ALA A 44 -14.79 -3.94 11.47
C ALA A 44 -14.86 -5.43 11.84
N SER A 45 -15.23 -5.74 13.09
CA SER A 45 -15.38 -7.12 13.56
C SER A 45 -16.52 -7.86 12.85
N ALA A 46 -17.66 -7.20 12.63
CA ALA A 46 -18.78 -7.78 11.88
C ALA A 46 -18.40 -8.09 10.42
N SER A 47 -17.67 -7.21 9.76
CA SER A 47 -17.25 -7.39 8.36
C SER A 47 -16.18 -8.49 8.23
N ALA A 48 -15.19 -8.52 9.12
CA ALA A 48 -14.15 -9.54 9.13
C ALA A 48 -14.71 -10.96 9.30
N ARG A 49 -15.78 -11.11 10.11
CA ARG A 49 -16.48 -12.39 10.25
C ARG A 49 -17.05 -12.88 8.92
N VAL A 50 -17.81 -12.05 8.21
CA VAL A 50 -18.43 -12.44 6.93
C VAL A 50 -17.36 -12.81 5.91
N MET A 51 -16.26 -12.07 5.88
CA MET A 51 -15.12 -12.35 5.00
C MET A 51 -14.49 -13.72 5.28
N SER A 52 -14.36 -14.11 6.54
CA SER A 52 -13.80 -15.42 6.91
C SER A 52 -14.64 -16.62 6.44
N GLU A 53 -15.91 -16.39 6.08
CA GLU A 53 -16.86 -17.42 5.65
C GLU A 53 -16.97 -17.52 4.11
N MET A 54 -16.24 -16.70 3.33
CA MET A 54 -16.34 -16.67 1.86
C MET A 54 -15.55 -17.80 1.17
N SER A 55 -16.27 -18.70 0.47
CA SER A 55 -15.67 -19.81 -0.30
C SER A 55 -14.84 -19.37 -1.52
N SER A 56 -15.08 -18.17 -2.06
CA SER A 56 -14.30 -17.63 -3.18
C SER A 56 -12.84 -17.35 -2.80
N LEU A 57 -12.56 -17.07 -1.52
CA LEU A 57 -11.19 -16.93 -1.02
C LEU A 57 -10.44 -18.27 -1.01
N GLU A 58 -11.11 -19.36 -0.68
CA GLU A 58 -10.54 -20.72 -0.79
C GLU A 58 -10.24 -21.08 -2.26
N SER A 59 -11.18 -20.78 -3.15
CA SER A 59 -11.02 -20.99 -4.60
C SER A 59 -9.83 -20.20 -5.17
N MET A 60 -9.68 -18.94 -4.76
CA MET A 60 -8.55 -18.10 -5.14
C MET A 60 -7.23 -18.66 -4.60
N GLY A 61 -7.19 -19.08 -3.33
CA GLY A 61 -6.02 -19.72 -2.73
C GLY A 61 -5.61 -20.98 -3.48
N SER A 62 -6.57 -21.81 -3.88
CA SER A 62 -6.31 -23.01 -4.70
C SER A 62 -5.78 -22.67 -6.10
N THR A 63 -6.33 -21.64 -6.74
CA THR A 63 -5.89 -21.18 -8.07
C THR A 63 -4.48 -20.60 -8.00
N ALA A 64 -4.19 -19.79 -6.99
CA ALA A 64 -2.86 -19.25 -6.74
C ALA A 64 -1.83 -20.35 -6.48
N ALA A 65 -2.19 -21.37 -5.68
CA ALA A 65 -1.33 -22.52 -5.44
C ALA A 65 -1.06 -23.34 -6.70
N ILE A 66 -2.07 -23.53 -7.57
CA ILE A 66 -1.90 -24.19 -8.87
C ILE A 66 -1.01 -23.34 -9.78
N LEU A 67 -1.24 -22.03 -9.87
CA LEU A 67 -0.39 -21.13 -10.65
C LEU A 67 1.06 -21.17 -10.15
N GLN A 68 1.29 -21.08 -8.84
CA GLN A 68 2.62 -21.17 -8.25
C GLN A 68 3.30 -22.50 -8.55
N LYS A 69 2.59 -23.63 -8.39
CA LYS A 69 3.11 -24.96 -8.69
C LYS A 69 3.43 -25.13 -10.18
N THR A 70 2.59 -24.58 -11.05
CA THR A 70 2.67 -24.84 -12.49
C THR A 70 3.61 -23.87 -13.20
N PHE A 71 3.62 -22.59 -12.82
CA PHE A 71 4.63 -21.62 -13.27
C PHE A 71 5.97 -21.81 -12.57
N GLY A 72 6.03 -22.49 -11.41
CA GLY A 72 7.29 -22.91 -10.80
C GLY A 72 8.11 -23.87 -11.68
N ALA A 73 7.46 -24.55 -12.63
CA ALA A 73 8.11 -25.38 -13.64
C ALA A 73 8.35 -24.64 -14.98
N VAL A 74 7.88 -23.40 -15.12
CA VAL A 74 8.13 -22.56 -16.30
C VAL A 74 9.44 -21.79 -16.06
N PRO A 75 10.47 -21.98 -16.90
CA PRO A 75 11.75 -21.29 -16.73
C PRO A 75 11.62 -19.82 -17.12
N LEU A 76 11.14 -18.98 -16.20
CA LEU A 76 11.24 -17.53 -16.32
C LEU A 76 12.60 -17.09 -15.74
N MET A 77 13.58 -16.85 -16.63
CA MET A 77 14.85 -16.23 -16.21
C MET A 77 14.58 -14.84 -15.66
N GLY A 78 14.91 -14.63 -14.38
CA GLY A 78 14.71 -13.36 -13.68
C GLY A 78 13.56 -13.33 -12.66
N SER A 79 12.84 -14.45 -12.45
CA SER A 79 12.11 -14.65 -11.20
C SER A 79 13.12 -14.63 -10.04
N PRO A 80 12.88 -13.92 -8.92
CA PRO A 80 13.67 -14.09 -7.71
C PRO A 80 13.33 -15.46 -7.09
N SER A 81 13.69 -16.55 -7.75
CA SER A 81 13.64 -17.89 -7.19
C SER A 81 15.01 -18.23 -6.63
N THR A 82 15.30 -17.75 -5.43
CA THR A 82 16.04 -18.49 -4.40
C THR A 82 15.84 -17.81 -3.04
N CYS A 83 14.60 -17.84 -2.53
CA CYS A 83 14.42 -18.02 -1.10
C CYS A 83 14.83 -19.48 -0.79
N THR A 84 16.13 -19.74 -0.67
CA THR A 84 16.69 -21.08 -0.35
C THR A 84 16.61 -21.41 1.13
N ASP A 85 16.11 -20.49 1.95
CA ASP A 85 15.88 -20.73 3.36
C ASP A 85 14.39 -21.09 3.60
N PRO A 86 14.06 -22.35 3.93
CA PRO A 86 12.69 -22.76 4.22
C PRO A 86 12.10 -22.09 5.46
N LYS A 87 12.86 -21.23 6.17
CA LYS A 87 12.39 -20.46 7.33
C LYS A 87 12.22 -18.96 7.08
N GLY A 88 12.66 -18.44 5.93
CA GLY A 88 12.72 -16.98 5.67
C GLY A 88 11.61 -16.41 4.79
N CYS A 89 10.83 -17.29 4.15
CA CYS A 89 9.72 -16.92 3.25
C CYS A 89 8.38 -17.44 3.79
N GLU A 90 8.16 -17.41 5.11
CA GLU A 90 6.79 -17.42 5.65
C GLU A 90 6.13 -16.05 5.45
N SER A 91 5.98 -15.63 4.18
CA SER A 91 4.81 -14.83 3.81
C SER A 91 3.67 -15.80 3.51
N GLY A 92 3.43 -16.74 4.43
CA GLY A 92 2.14 -17.38 4.50
C GLY A 92 1.18 -16.26 4.88
N MET A 93 0.20 -15.95 4.02
CA MET A 93 -1.05 -15.44 4.59
C MET A 93 -1.38 -16.38 5.75
N PRO A 94 -1.65 -15.87 6.96
CA PRO A 94 -1.93 -16.73 8.10
C PRO A 94 -2.95 -17.78 7.68
N SER A 95 -2.54 -19.05 7.69
CA SER A 95 -3.34 -20.16 7.18
C SER A 95 -4.53 -20.48 8.09
N ASN A 96 -4.66 -19.75 9.19
CA ASN A 96 -5.82 -19.79 10.05
C ASN A 96 -6.72 -18.60 9.68
N PRO A 97 -7.99 -18.84 9.32
CA PRO A 97 -8.94 -17.75 9.19
C PRO A 97 -8.92 -16.96 10.51
N VAL A 98 -8.80 -15.64 10.41
CA VAL A 98 -8.89 -14.76 11.59
C VAL A 98 -10.26 -14.98 12.19
N GLN A 99 -10.35 -15.77 13.25
CA GLN A 99 -11.58 -15.97 13.99
C GLN A 99 -11.80 -14.73 14.86
N VAL A 100 -12.73 -13.89 14.42
CA VAL A 100 -13.16 -12.73 15.20
C VAL A 100 -14.24 -13.18 16.17
N ASP A 101 -13.93 -13.19 17.46
CA ASP A 101 -14.91 -13.41 18.52
C ASP A 101 -15.77 -12.14 18.72
N PRO A 102 -17.08 -12.18 18.44
CA PRO A 102 -17.96 -11.03 18.61
C PRO A 102 -18.02 -10.52 20.06
N ALA A 103 -17.92 -11.42 21.04
CA ALA A 103 -17.99 -11.03 22.45
C ALA A 103 -16.73 -10.27 22.87
N ALA A 104 -15.55 -10.72 22.41
CA ALA A 104 -14.30 -10.02 22.64
C ALA A 104 -14.27 -8.65 21.95
N ALA A 105 -14.79 -8.54 20.73
CA ALA A 105 -14.88 -7.27 20.01
C ALA A 105 -15.80 -6.26 20.71
N GLU A 106 -16.97 -6.69 21.19
CA GLU A 106 -17.89 -5.81 21.94
C GLU A 106 -17.29 -5.40 23.28
N ALA A 107 -16.63 -6.31 24.00
CA ALA A 107 -15.94 -5.98 25.24
C ALA A 107 -14.83 -4.94 25.02
N GLN A 108 -14.07 -5.06 23.93
CA GLN A 108 -13.04 -4.09 23.56
C GLN A 108 -13.66 -2.72 23.20
N ALA A 109 -14.77 -2.70 22.44
CA ALA A 109 -15.47 -1.47 22.09
C ALA A 109 -15.97 -0.73 23.35
N ALA A 110 -16.60 -1.46 24.29
CA ALA A 110 -17.06 -0.90 25.56
C ALA A 110 -15.92 -0.39 26.44
N LEU A 111 -14.78 -1.10 26.48
CA LEU A 111 -13.60 -0.67 27.23
C LEU A 111 -13.01 0.63 26.67
N VAL A 112 -12.87 0.73 25.34
CA VAL A 112 -12.36 1.94 24.68
C VAL A 112 -13.30 3.11 24.91
N GLU A 113 -14.61 2.90 24.75
CA GLU A 113 -15.61 3.94 25.01
C GLU A 113 -15.53 4.47 26.44
N LYS A 114 -15.51 3.56 27.43
CA LYS A 114 -15.37 3.92 28.84
C LYS A 114 -14.07 4.71 29.10
N TYR A 115 -12.95 4.21 28.61
CA TYR A 115 -11.64 4.84 28.82
C TYR A 115 -11.57 6.26 28.25
N LEU A 116 -12.04 6.46 27.01
CA LEU A 116 -12.02 7.79 26.38
C LEU A 116 -12.93 8.78 27.12
N ARG A 117 -14.10 8.33 27.59
CA ARG A 117 -15.06 9.18 28.31
C ARG A 117 -14.64 9.52 29.73
N GLU A 118 -14.13 8.54 30.47
CA GLU A 118 -13.91 8.66 31.91
C GLU A 118 -12.47 9.09 32.27
N ARG A 119 -11.51 8.92 31.35
CA ARG A 119 -10.09 9.21 31.61
C ARG A 119 -9.51 10.29 30.69
N ILE A 120 -9.80 10.25 29.39
CA ILE A 120 -9.10 11.12 28.42
C ILE A 120 -9.84 12.44 28.17
N PHE A 121 -11.10 12.40 27.71
CA PHE A 121 -11.87 13.59 27.37
C PHE A 121 -12.79 14.00 28.52
N THR A 122 -12.17 14.49 29.59
CA THR A 122 -12.84 14.97 30.80
C THR A 122 -12.58 16.46 31.02
N GLU A 123 -13.43 17.12 31.80
CA GLU A 123 -13.22 18.54 32.18
C GLU A 123 -11.90 18.74 32.94
N ALA A 124 -11.44 17.74 33.69
CA ALA A 124 -10.18 17.80 34.45
C ALA A 124 -8.95 17.88 33.54
N ASN A 125 -9.03 17.37 32.31
CA ASN A 125 -7.94 17.39 31.36
C ASN A 125 -7.96 18.63 30.46
N VAL A 126 -8.94 19.52 30.57
CA VAL A 126 -8.99 20.74 29.73
C VAL A 126 -7.90 21.71 30.15
N GLU A 127 -7.00 22.04 29.23
CA GLU A 127 -5.98 23.08 29.42
C GLU A 127 -6.54 24.47 29.06
N GLY A 128 -7.39 24.56 28.03
CA GLY A 128 -8.04 25.79 27.62
C GLY A 128 -8.68 25.72 26.23
N THR A 129 -9.22 26.85 25.78
CA THR A 129 -9.78 27.03 24.44
C THR A 129 -9.07 28.20 23.78
N GLU A 130 -8.60 28.01 22.54
CA GLU A 130 -7.98 29.06 21.73
C GLU A 130 -8.62 29.05 20.34
N GLY A 131 -9.27 30.17 19.97
CA GLY A 131 -10.00 30.26 18.71
C GLY A 131 -11.13 29.23 18.60
N ASP A 132 -11.03 28.37 17.60
CA ASP A 132 -11.94 27.26 17.28
C ASP A 132 -11.48 25.91 17.83
N SER A 133 -10.45 25.92 18.67
CA SER A 133 -9.78 24.72 19.17
C SER A 133 -9.94 24.57 20.69
N LEU A 134 -10.32 23.37 21.13
CA LEU A 134 -10.30 22.94 22.54
C LEU A 134 -9.06 22.10 22.80
N PHE A 135 -8.29 22.43 23.85
CA PHE A 135 -7.05 21.73 24.17
C PHE A 135 -7.20 20.89 25.44
N PHE A 136 -6.82 19.62 25.35
CA PHE A 136 -6.70 18.70 26.47
C PHE A 136 -5.23 18.45 26.76
N ARG A 137 -4.82 18.54 28.02
CA ARG A 137 -3.51 18.09 28.49
C ARG A 137 -3.64 16.72 29.12
N ILE A 138 -2.95 15.74 28.57
CA ILE A 138 -3.04 14.35 29.03
C ILE A 138 -1.92 14.07 30.01
N GLN A 139 -2.28 13.79 31.26
CA GLN A 139 -1.33 13.41 32.29
C GLN A 139 -1.17 11.90 32.34
N GLY A 140 -0.01 11.44 32.80
CA GLY A 140 0.29 10.02 32.91
C GLY A 140 -0.69 9.28 33.82
N GLU A 141 -1.18 9.90 34.89
CA GLU A 141 -2.18 9.29 35.78
C GLU A 141 -3.50 8.97 35.06
N ASP A 142 -3.83 9.71 34.01
CA ASP A 142 -5.03 9.51 33.20
C ASP A 142 -4.83 8.51 32.07
N ALA A 143 -3.67 8.53 31.42
CA ALA A 143 -3.37 7.64 30.32
C ALA A 143 -2.96 6.21 30.74
N CYS A 144 -2.39 6.03 31.93
CA CYS A 144 -1.74 4.78 32.33
C CYS A 144 -2.62 3.84 33.17
N THR A 145 -3.94 4.06 33.20
CA THR A 145 -4.89 3.17 33.86
C THR A 145 -6.29 3.32 33.29
N VAL A 146 -7.05 2.22 33.32
CA VAL A 146 -8.50 2.21 33.03
C VAL A 146 -9.35 2.53 34.28
N GLY A 147 -8.72 2.93 35.38
CA GLY A 147 -9.37 3.34 36.63
C GLY A 147 -9.64 2.20 37.63
N GLU A 148 -9.32 0.95 37.27
CA GLU A 148 -9.55 -0.22 38.14
C GLU A 148 -8.37 -0.51 39.07
N THR A 149 -7.17 -0.08 38.67
CA THR A 149 -5.93 -0.23 39.44
C THR A 149 -5.14 1.07 39.41
N PRO A 150 -4.26 1.32 40.41
CA PRO A 150 -3.36 2.46 40.38
C PRO A 150 -2.50 2.46 39.10
N ALA A 151 -2.29 3.63 38.51
CA ALA A 151 -1.45 3.78 37.32
C ALA A 151 0.00 3.34 37.61
N ASP A 152 0.61 2.63 36.66
CA ASP A 152 2.00 2.23 36.77
C ASP A 152 2.92 3.46 36.76
N ALA A 153 3.77 3.60 37.76
CA ALA A 153 4.61 4.80 37.94
C ALA A 153 5.62 5.01 36.80
N SER A 154 6.08 3.92 36.14
CA SER A 154 6.98 4.04 35.00
C SER A 154 6.25 4.53 33.76
N CYS A 155 5.01 4.07 33.54
CA CYS A 155 4.13 4.58 32.50
C CYS A 155 3.79 6.06 32.73
N VAL A 156 3.39 6.43 33.95
CA VAL A 156 3.03 7.83 34.29
C VAL A 156 4.18 8.77 33.93
N LYS A 157 5.39 8.42 34.39
CA LYS A 157 6.60 9.20 34.10
C LYS A 157 6.88 9.28 32.59
N ALA A 158 6.70 8.19 31.85
CA ALA A 158 6.93 8.17 30.42
C ALA A 158 5.92 9.08 29.67
N VAL A 159 4.63 9.02 30.02
CA VAL A 159 3.60 9.86 29.41
C VAL A 159 3.80 11.34 29.75
N ASP A 160 4.13 11.66 31.01
CA ASP A 160 4.38 13.05 31.42
C ASP A 160 5.59 13.65 30.68
N GLN A 161 6.59 12.83 30.34
CA GLN A 161 7.73 13.25 29.51
C GLN A 161 7.33 13.61 28.08
N LEU A 162 6.26 13.01 27.53
CA LEU A 162 5.75 13.33 26.19
C LEU A 162 5.20 14.76 26.10
N GLN A 163 4.78 15.34 27.22
CA GLN A 163 4.03 16.61 27.28
C GLN A 163 2.81 16.59 26.34
N LEU A 164 2.11 15.46 26.29
CA LEU A 164 1.05 15.19 25.35
C LEU A 164 -0.13 16.15 25.53
N ARG A 165 -0.55 16.77 24.43
CA ARG A 165 -1.79 17.53 24.32
C ARG A 165 -2.62 17.03 23.15
N ILE A 166 -3.93 17.17 23.26
CA ILE A 166 -4.87 16.88 22.18
C ILE A 166 -5.60 18.17 21.84
N ARG A 167 -5.42 18.64 20.60
CA ARG A 167 -6.16 19.74 20.02
C ARG A 167 -7.40 19.19 19.33
N ALA A 168 -8.57 19.53 19.83
CA ALA A 168 -9.84 19.17 19.22
C ALA A 168 -10.42 20.34 18.44
N THR A 169 -10.69 20.14 17.15
CA THR A 169 -11.32 21.12 16.26
C THR A 169 -12.50 20.52 15.53
N ARG A 170 -13.53 21.32 15.28
CA ARG A 170 -14.66 20.87 14.47
C ARG A 170 -14.29 20.93 12.98
N ALA A 171 -14.41 19.81 12.27
CA ALA A 171 -14.03 19.70 10.86
C ALA A 171 -15.17 20.11 9.90
N ASP A 172 -16.40 19.68 10.21
CA ASP A 172 -17.63 20.03 9.49
C ASP A 172 -18.82 20.11 10.47
N LYS A 173 -20.07 19.88 10.05
CA LYS A 173 -21.22 20.04 10.96
C LYS A 173 -21.23 19.00 12.10
N ASP A 174 -20.73 17.80 11.86
CA ASP A 174 -20.79 16.65 12.78
C ASP A 174 -19.44 15.92 12.91
N GLY A 175 -18.38 16.47 12.33
CA GLY A 175 -17.03 15.91 12.27
C GLY A 175 -16.06 16.61 13.21
N LEU A 176 -15.07 15.85 13.66
CA LEU A 176 -14.12 16.24 14.69
C LEU A 176 -12.71 15.83 14.29
N ASP A 177 -11.77 16.77 14.32
CA ASP A 177 -10.35 16.51 14.14
C ASP A 177 -9.63 16.62 15.48
N LEU A 178 -8.81 15.61 15.80
CA LEU A 178 -7.95 15.55 16.97
C LEU A 178 -6.49 15.57 16.54
N GLY A 179 -5.81 16.68 16.76
CA GLY A 179 -4.36 16.81 16.61
C GLY A 179 -3.63 16.39 17.89
N PHE A 180 -2.68 15.47 17.80
CA PHE A 180 -1.89 15.00 18.94
C PHE A 180 -0.55 15.74 18.97
N GLN A 181 -0.40 16.64 19.93
CA GLN A 181 0.75 17.52 20.07
C GLN A 181 1.75 16.99 21.11
N PHE A 182 3.03 17.01 20.78
CA PHE A 182 4.11 16.52 21.61
C PHE A 182 5.13 17.61 21.93
N GLY A 183 5.69 17.51 23.13
CA GLY A 183 6.76 18.38 23.58
C GLY A 183 6.38 19.87 23.73
N PRO A 184 7.38 20.72 23.99
CA PRO A 184 7.18 22.14 24.22
C PRO A 184 6.91 22.93 22.94
N ASN A 185 7.22 22.36 21.76
CA ASN A 185 6.98 23.00 20.47
C ASN A 185 5.60 22.68 19.90
N HIS A 186 4.85 21.78 20.54
CA HIS A 186 3.52 21.34 20.09
C HIS A 186 3.55 20.69 18.70
N ASP A 187 4.59 19.91 18.40
CA ASP A 187 4.70 19.15 17.15
C ASP A 187 3.51 18.18 17.07
N GLU A 188 2.77 18.15 15.96
CA GLU A 188 1.48 17.47 15.79
C GLU A 188 1.56 16.31 14.75
N PRO A 189 2.45 15.31 14.96
CA PRO A 189 2.75 14.26 13.99
C PRO A 189 1.58 13.35 13.66
N LEU A 190 0.52 13.36 14.47
CA LEU A 190 -0.64 12.49 14.35
C LEU A 190 -1.92 13.31 14.40
N MET A 191 -2.80 13.05 13.45
CA MET A 191 -4.13 13.65 13.37
C MET A 191 -5.16 12.54 13.23
N LEU A 192 -6.19 12.56 14.06
CA LEU A 192 -7.32 11.63 14.00
C LEU A 192 -8.58 12.41 13.62
N SER A 193 -9.14 12.11 12.46
CA SER A 193 -10.34 12.74 11.93
C SER A 193 -11.52 11.80 12.03
N PHE A 194 -12.62 12.30 12.59
CA PHE A 194 -13.91 11.63 12.65
C PHE A 194 -14.90 12.37 11.77
N ALA A 195 -15.53 11.66 10.85
CA ALA A 195 -16.71 12.12 10.13
C ALA A 195 -17.89 11.22 10.48
N GLU A 196 -19.09 11.53 9.96
CA GLU A 196 -20.31 10.76 10.26
C GLU A 196 -20.17 9.26 9.99
N LYS A 197 -19.41 8.89 8.97
CA LYS A 197 -19.25 7.49 8.51
C LYS A 197 -17.80 7.10 8.25
N SER A 198 -16.84 7.86 8.73
CA SER A 198 -15.43 7.51 8.53
C SER A 198 -14.57 7.98 9.70
N MET A 199 -13.46 7.27 9.86
CA MET A 199 -12.39 7.59 10.78
C MET A 199 -11.08 7.53 10.00
N ALA A 200 -10.24 8.56 10.12
CA ALA A 200 -8.95 8.60 9.47
C ALA A 200 -7.85 8.96 10.46
N VAL A 201 -6.71 8.27 10.38
CA VAL A 201 -5.48 8.61 11.08
C VAL A 201 -4.48 9.07 10.04
N ALA A 202 -4.03 10.32 10.13
CA ALA A 202 -2.96 10.83 9.30
C ALA A 202 -1.69 11.03 10.13
N MET A 203 -0.53 10.75 9.52
CA MET A 203 0.78 10.97 10.11
C MET A 203 1.60 11.91 9.24
N ASP A 204 2.11 13.00 9.82
CA ASP A 204 3.10 13.87 9.18
C ASP A 204 4.50 13.38 9.53
N LEU A 205 5.28 13.02 8.51
CA LEU A 205 6.61 12.43 8.69
C LEU A 205 7.64 13.47 9.19
N GLY A 206 7.46 14.74 8.85
CA GLY A 206 8.35 15.82 9.30
C GLY A 206 8.15 16.08 10.79
N GLU A 207 6.91 16.28 11.22
CA GLU A 207 6.60 16.48 12.63
C GLU A 207 6.88 15.23 13.47
N ALA A 208 6.74 14.02 12.89
CA ALA A 208 7.13 12.78 13.56
C ALA A 208 8.63 12.72 13.81
N LYS A 209 9.45 13.16 12.85
CA LYS A 209 10.90 13.27 13.04
C LYS A 209 11.24 14.22 14.19
N ASP A 210 10.63 15.40 14.20
CA ASP A 210 10.89 16.41 15.24
C ASP A 210 10.45 15.90 16.63
N THR A 211 9.31 15.20 16.69
CA THR A 211 8.83 14.53 17.91
C THR A 211 9.83 13.47 18.41
N VAL A 212 10.37 12.62 17.53
CA VAL A 212 11.37 11.61 17.94
C VAL A 212 12.66 12.27 18.43
N ILE A 213 13.11 13.37 17.80
CA ILE A 213 14.29 14.13 18.27
C ILE A 213 14.06 14.70 19.66
N PHE A 214 12.85 15.18 19.96
CA PHE A 214 12.50 15.66 21.30
C PHE A 214 12.53 14.52 22.33
N LEU A 215 11.92 13.38 22.01
CA LEU A 215 11.76 12.25 22.94
C LEU A 215 13.05 11.45 23.17
N ALA A 216 13.88 11.33 22.13
CA ALA A 216 15.13 10.59 22.14
C ALA A 216 16.21 11.39 21.38
N PRO A 217 16.78 12.45 21.97
CA PRO A 217 17.78 13.29 21.31
C PRO A 217 19.00 12.52 20.79
N GLU A 218 19.36 11.41 21.44
CA GLU A 218 20.43 10.50 21.02
C GLU A 218 20.11 9.76 19.70
N ALA A 219 18.83 9.58 19.37
CA ALA A 219 18.38 8.97 18.12
C ALA A 219 18.47 9.94 16.93
N ALA A 220 18.65 11.25 17.17
CA ALA A 220 18.69 12.26 16.11
C ALA A 220 19.75 11.96 15.02
N ALA A 221 20.89 11.37 15.41
CA ALA A 221 21.95 10.98 14.48
C ALA A 221 21.61 9.75 13.62
N GLN A 222 20.61 8.96 14.03
CA GLN A 222 20.13 7.77 13.31
C GLN A 222 18.93 8.06 12.42
N LEU A 223 18.30 9.24 12.58
CA LEU A 223 17.16 9.63 11.78
C LEU A 223 17.58 10.14 10.39
N PRO A 224 16.71 9.99 9.37
CA PRO A 224 16.94 10.59 8.07
C PRO A 224 17.18 12.10 8.15
N ARG A 225 18.14 12.60 7.38
CA ARG A 225 18.37 14.04 7.20
C ARG A 225 17.11 14.74 6.69
N VAL A 226 16.42 14.13 5.73
CA VAL A 226 15.10 14.58 5.27
C VAL A 226 14.10 13.48 5.57
N MET A 227 12.99 13.84 6.21
CA MET A 227 11.84 12.98 6.43
C MET A 227 10.61 13.85 6.25
N ALA A 228 9.93 13.71 5.12
CA ALA A 228 8.83 14.58 4.72
C ALA A 228 7.75 13.78 3.99
N GLY A 229 6.52 14.30 4.04
CA GLY A 229 5.34 13.69 3.44
C GLY A 229 4.29 13.39 4.50
N LYS A 230 3.08 13.08 4.05
CA LYS A 230 1.95 12.81 4.92
C LYS A 230 1.25 11.54 4.44
N VAL A 231 1.05 10.59 5.35
CA VAL A 231 0.34 9.33 5.06
C VAL A 231 -0.97 9.29 5.84
N GLU A 232 -1.95 8.58 5.31
CA GLU A 232 -3.27 8.42 5.91
C GLU A 232 -3.68 6.96 5.90
N LEU A 233 -4.32 6.56 6.99
CA LEU A 233 -5.13 5.36 7.08
C LEU A 233 -6.58 5.76 7.32
N ARG A 234 -7.52 5.25 6.53
CA ARG A 234 -8.94 5.57 6.65
C ARG A 234 -9.81 4.33 6.69
N LEU A 235 -10.80 4.33 7.57
CA LEU A 235 -11.90 3.38 7.61
C LEU A 235 -13.18 4.13 7.28
N THR A 236 -13.99 3.61 6.36
CA THR A 236 -15.26 4.21 5.92
C THR A 236 -16.37 3.17 5.95
N GLU A 237 -17.50 3.52 6.57
CA GLU A 237 -18.73 2.76 6.52
C GLU A 237 -19.60 3.25 5.35
N ASN A 238 -19.66 2.46 4.28
CA ASN A 238 -20.47 2.78 3.10
C ASN A 238 -21.96 2.45 3.34
N GLY A 239 -22.24 1.58 4.31
CA GLY A 239 -23.57 1.15 4.71
C GLY A 239 -23.49 -0.04 5.67
N PRO A 240 -24.63 -0.59 6.11
CA PRO A 240 -24.64 -1.74 7.02
C PRO A 240 -23.83 -2.91 6.44
N GLN A 241 -22.76 -3.32 7.14
CA GLN A 241 -21.84 -4.37 6.71
C GLN A 241 -21.16 -4.13 5.34
N ASP A 242 -20.97 -2.87 4.95
CA ASP A 242 -20.14 -2.45 3.81
C ASP A 242 -19.06 -1.48 4.29
N LEU A 243 -17.83 -1.96 4.37
CA LEU A 243 -16.68 -1.21 4.87
C LEU A 243 -15.60 -1.06 3.82
N THR A 244 -14.97 0.11 3.81
CA THR A 244 -13.75 0.38 3.06
C THR A 244 -12.61 0.75 4.01
N PHE A 245 -11.53 -0.01 3.97
CA PHE A 245 -10.23 0.35 4.54
C PHE A 245 -9.35 0.89 3.42
N SER A 246 -8.84 2.10 3.54
CA SER A 246 -7.93 2.67 2.57
C SER A 246 -6.68 3.25 3.22
N THR A 247 -5.57 3.20 2.48
CA THR A 247 -4.36 3.93 2.81
C THR A 247 -4.15 5.02 1.77
N GLY A 248 -3.46 6.09 2.13
CA GLY A 248 -3.15 7.19 1.23
C GLY A 248 -1.80 7.81 1.55
N ILE A 249 -1.14 8.32 0.51
CA ILE A 249 -0.05 9.29 0.59
C ILE A 249 -0.71 10.63 0.26
N LEU A 250 -1.02 11.42 1.30
CA LEU A 250 -1.66 12.72 1.18
C LEU A 250 -0.72 13.76 0.59
N ASP A 251 0.55 13.70 0.97
CA ASP A 251 1.65 14.49 0.42
C ASP A 251 2.83 13.57 0.13
N GLY A 252 3.47 13.77 -1.01
CA GLY A 252 4.54 12.87 -1.50
C GLY A 252 5.63 12.64 -0.45
N ILE A 253 6.06 11.39 -0.31
CA ILE A 253 7.07 11.00 0.67
C ILE A 253 8.45 11.30 0.12
N ARG A 254 9.33 11.85 0.96
CA ARG A 254 10.76 11.99 0.70
C ARG A 254 11.55 11.65 1.96
N ILE A 255 12.44 10.68 1.84
CA ILE A 255 13.35 10.23 2.89
C ILE A 255 14.77 10.33 2.36
N GLU A 256 15.66 11.03 3.07
CA GLU A 256 17.09 11.07 2.74
C GLU A 256 17.93 10.69 3.95
N VAL A 257 18.79 9.69 3.79
CA VAL A 257 19.72 9.20 4.81
C VAL A 257 21.14 9.39 4.29
N ASP A 258 22.02 9.94 5.12
CA ASP A 258 23.45 10.00 4.82
C ASP A 258 24.12 8.81 5.52
N GLU A 259 24.66 7.86 4.74
CA GLU A 259 25.33 6.65 5.21
C GLU A 259 26.67 6.50 4.48
N ASP A 260 27.74 6.18 5.21
CA ASP A 260 29.10 6.01 4.66
C ASP A 260 29.60 7.18 3.76
N GLY A 261 29.16 8.41 4.07
CA GLY A 261 29.52 9.61 3.31
C GLY A 261 28.78 9.78 1.98
N ALA A 262 27.73 8.99 1.74
CA ALA A 262 26.86 9.08 0.58
C ALA A 262 25.40 9.31 0.99
N THR A 263 24.66 10.05 0.15
CA THR A 263 23.22 10.26 0.37
C THR A 263 22.41 9.19 -0.35
N HIS A 264 21.57 8.50 0.40
CA HIS A 264 20.51 7.61 -0.07
C HIS A 264 19.18 8.37 0.02
N ALA A 265 18.41 8.40 -1.06
CA ALA A 265 17.12 9.08 -1.13
C ALA A 265 16.04 8.14 -1.65
N PHE A 266 14.93 8.05 -0.93
CA PHE A 266 13.70 7.40 -1.35
C PHE A 266 12.60 8.44 -1.51
N SER A 267 11.80 8.33 -2.57
CA SER A 267 10.63 9.18 -2.75
C SER A 267 9.48 8.43 -3.42
N THR A 268 8.25 8.73 -3.02
CA THR A 268 7.05 8.27 -3.71
C THR A 268 6.05 9.41 -3.88
N ALA A 269 5.43 9.48 -5.04
CA ALA A 269 4.42 10.49 -5.35
C ALA A 269 3.16 10.34 -4.47
N LYS A 270 2.40 11.43 -4.39
CA LYS A 270 1.06 11.46 -3.78
C LYS A 270 0.15 10.43 -4.45
N ALA A 271 -0.61 9.68 -3.65
CA ALA A 271 -1.59 8.72 -4.10
C ALA A 271 -2.68 8.58 -3.04
N ASN A 272 -3.91 9.02 -3.35
CA ASN A 272 -5.03 8.93 -2.41
C ASN A 272 -6.33 8.56 -3.14
N PRO A 273 -6.83 7.31 -3.00
CA PRO A 273 -6.22 6.23 -2.21
C PRO A 273 -4.94 5.68 -2.87
N LEU A 274 -3.98 5.24 -2.05
CA LEU A 274 -2.85 4.40 -2.43
C LEU A 274 -3.30 2.94 -2.53
N SER A 275 -4.01 2.46 -1.50
CA SER A 275 -4.63 1.14 -1.51
C SER A 275 -6.04 1.22 -0.97
N GLU A 276 -6.93 0.38 -1.48
CA GLU A 276 -8.30 0.28 -0.99
C GLU A 276 -8.68 -1.20 -0.84
N LEU A 277 -9.21 -1.57 0.32
CA LEU A 277 -9.83 -2.85 0.59
C LEU A 277 -11.29 -2.59 0.96
N ARG A 278 -12.21 -3.02 0.10
CA ARG A 278 -13.65 -2.93 0.35
C ARG A 278 -14.24 -4.30 0.61
N MET A 279 -14.97 -4.41 1.70
CA MET A 279 -15.68 -5.61 2.15
C MET A 279 -17.17 -5.28 2.20
N ASN A 280 -17.95 -5.82 1.25
CA ASN A 280 -19.40 -5.69 1.26
C ASN A 280 -20.02 -7.06 1.57
N ALA A 281 -20.43 -7.25 2.81
CA ALA A 281 -21.02 -8.49 3.28
C ALA A 281 -22.39 -8.78 2.65
N ASN A 282 -23.22 -7.75 2.42
CA ASN A 282 -24.54 -7.91 1.83
C ASN A 282 -24.46 -8.43 0.40
N ALA A 283 -23.52 -7.91 -0.38
CA ALA A 283 -23.21 -8.37 -1.73
C ALA A 283 -22.26 -9.57 -1.75
N LYS A 284 -21.74 -9.98 -0.57
CA LYS A 284 -20.67 -10.98 -0.40
C LYS A 284 -19.52 -10.77 -1.38
N ARG A 285 -19.05 -9.52 -1.42
CA ARG A 285 -18.05 -9.03 -2.36
C ARG A 285 -16.84 -8.48 -1.62
N LEU A 286 -15.67 -8.91 -2.04
CA LEU A 286 -14.38 -8.33 -1.71
C LEU A 286 -13.88 -7.54 -2.91
N SER A 287 -13.29 -6.38 -2.67
CA SER A 287 -12.55 -5.66 -3.70
C SER A 287 -11.26 -5.09 -3.11
N PHE A 288 -10.19 -5.15 -3.88
CA PHE A 288 -8.89 -4.60 -3.53
C PHE A 288 -8.36 -3.77 -4.69
N ALA A 289 -7.87 -2.58 -4.42
CA ALA A 289 -7.21 -1.74 -5.41
C ALA A 289 -5.85 -1.27 -4.87
N LEU A 290 -4.88 -1.17 -5.76
CA LEU A 290 -3.60 -0.52 -5.53
C LEU A 290 -3.37 0.53 -6.62
N ASN A 291 -2.93 1.71 -6.21
CA ASN A 291 -2.55 2.82 -7.08
C ASN A 291 -1.31 3.51 -6.51
N LEU A 292 -0.15 2.90 -6.72
CA LEU A 292 1.13 3.48 -6.35
C LEU A 292 1.59 4.45 -7.44
N GLY A 293 1.81 5.71 -7.06
CA GLY A 293 2.41 6.71 -7.92
C GLY A 293 3.90 6.42 -8.22
N THR A 294 4.53 7.33 -8.97
CA THR A 294 5.97 7.20 -9.26
C THR A 294 6.79 7.10 -7.99
N THR A 295 7.59 6.04 -7.91
CA THR A 295 8.46 5.72 -6.77
C THR A 295 9.90 5.65 -7.24
N GLU A 296 10.79 6.39 -6.58
CA GLU A 296 12.20 6.44 -6.92
C GLU A 296 13.08 6.16 -5.70
N TYR A 297 14.15 5.41 -5.94
CA TYR A 297 15.31 5.35 -5.06
C TYR A 297 16.51 5.95 -5.80
N LYS A 298 17.32 6.72 -5.08
CA LYS A 298 18.58 7.29 -5.53
C LYS A 298 19.65 7.01 -4.49
N GLY A 299 20.83 6.59 -4.91
CA GLY A 299 21.93 6.34 -3.98
C GLY A 299 23.24 6.08 -4.69
N PRO A 300 24.33 5.86 -3.96
CA PRO A 300 25.55 5.33 -4.55
C PRO A 300 25.29 3.93 -5.14
N TYR A 301 25.98 3.60 -6.21
CA TYR A 301 25.97 2.25 -6.74
C TYR A 301 26.70 1.30 -5.78
N GLY A 302 26.01 0.26 -5.29
CA GLY A 302 26.52 -0.66 -4.26
C GLY A 302 27.63 -1.64 -4.72
N GLY A 303 28.29 -1.38 -5.84
CA GLY A 303 29.43 -2.16 -6.34
C GLY A 303 30.76 -1.81 -5.66
N THR A 304 31.80 -2.59 -5.89
CA THR A 304 33.13 -2.41 -5.23
C THR A 304 34.16 -1.69 -6.12
N SER A 305 33.70 -1.09 -7.21
CA SER A 305 34.54 -0.63 -8.32
C SER A 305 34.60 0.90 -8.45
N ALA A 306 35.17 1.40 -9.55
CA ALA A 306 35.15 2.82 -9.94
C ALA A 306 33.73 3.39 -10.11
N LEU A 307 32.71 2.54 -10.11
CA LEU A 307 31.31 2.95 -10.17
C LEU A 307 30.72 3.25 -8.78
N SER A 308 31.38 2.91 -7.67
CA SER A 308 30.81 3.03 -6.31
C SER A 308 30.38 4.46 -5.95
N SER A 309 31.07 5.47 -6.47
CA SER A 309 30.72 6.88 -6.28
C SER A 309 29.66 7.39 -7.27
N GLN A 310 29.25 6.58 -8.25
CA GLN A 310 28.24 6.97 -9.22
C GLN A 310 26.85 6.80 -8.63
N GLN A 311 25.98 7.75 -8.97
CA GLN A 311 24.60 7.68 -8.55
C GLN A 311 23.84 6.63 -9.38
N VAL A 312 23.18 5.70 -8.70
CA VAL A 312 22.15 4.85 -9.27
C VAL A 312 20.78 5.45 -8.98
N VAL A 313 19.87 5.36 -9.95
CA VAL A 313 18.45 5.67 -9.78
C VAL A 313 17.65 4.46 -10.20
N TYR A 314 16.79 3.96 -9.31
CA TYR A 314 15.74 3.00 -9.64
C TYR A 314 14.41 3.75 -9.63
N SER A 315 13.66 3.71 -10.72
CA SER A 315 12.42 4.45 -10.90
C SER A 315 11.33 3.51 -11.39
N LEU A 316 10.30 3.32 -10.56
CA LEU A 316 9.05 2.68 -10.92
C LEU A 316 8.05 3.80 -11.26
N SER A 317 7.58 3.84 -12.51
CA SER A 317 6.68 4.92 -12.95
C SER A 317 5.32 4.90 -12.25
N GLY A 318 4.91 3.73 -11.77
CA GLY A 318 3.78 3.49 -10.89
C GLY A 318 3.49 2.00 -10.78
N LEU A 319 2.49 1.63 -10.00
CA LEU A 319 1.94 0.27 -9.98
C LEU A 319 0.45 0.35 -9.70
N SER A 320 -0.35 -0.20 -10.61
CA SER A 320 -1.80 -0.23 -10.46
C SER A 320 -2.35 -1.63 -10.68
N PHE A 321 -3.39 -1.98 -9.93
CA PHE A 321 -4.32 -3.05 -10.28
C PHE A 321 -5.57 -2.94 -9.41
N GLU A 322 -6.66 -3.50 -9.92
CA GLU A 322 -7.92 -3.66 -9.20
C GLU A 322 -8.36 -5.12 -9.27
N PHE A 323 -8.81 -5.64 -8.14
CA PHE A 323 -9.29 -7.00 -8.00
C PHE A 323 -10.66 -6.98 -7.33
N SER A 324 -11.57 -7.82 -7.80
CA SER A 324 -12.83 -8.07 -7.09
C SER A 324 -13.24 -9.53 -7.15
N ALA A 325 -13.76 -10.03 -6.04
CA ALA A 325 -14.32 -11.37 -5.93
C ALA A 325 -15.68 -11.32 -5.23
N GLU A 326 -16.64 -12.06 -5.79
CA GLU A 326 -17.98 -12.27 -5.24
C GLU A 326 -18.12 -13.74 -4.78
N GLU A 327 -19.07 -14.03 -3.90
CA GLU A 327 -19.34 -15.41 -3.48
C GLU A 327 -19.72 -16.29 -4.68
N ALA A 328 -19.21 -17.53 -4.69
CA ALA A 328 -19.43 -18.51 -5.75
C ALA A 328 -18.91 -18.10 -7.15
N GLN A 329 -18.11 -17.03 -7.24
CA GLN A 329 -17.39 -16.66 -8.45
C GLN A 329 -16.26 -17.66 -8.74
N ASN A 330 -16.20 -18.13 -9.98
CA ASN A 330 -15.18 -19.09 -10.45
C ASN A 330 -14.17 -18.47 -11.42
N ASP A 331 -14.52 -17.32 -12.00
CA ASP A 331 -13.68 -16.56 -12.93
C ASP A 331 -13.35 -15.22 -12.30
N PHE A 332 -12.08 -14.84 -12.22
CA PHE A 332 -11.62 -13.63 -11.56
C PHE A 332 -11.07 -12.64 -12.58
N VAL A 333 -11.29 -11.36 -12.32
CA VAL A 333 -10.72 -10.26 -13.12
C VAL A 333 -9.77 -9.46 -12.23
N ILE A 334 -8.56 -9.26 -12.72
CA ILE A 334 -7.62 -8.27 -12.21
C ILE A 334 -7.55 -7.17 -13.26
N ALA A 335 -8.25 -6.06 -13.03
CA ALA A 335 -8.35 -4.95 -13.95
C ALA A 335 -7.18 -3.97 -13.78
N HIS A 336 -6.93 -3.18 -14.81
CA HIS A 336 -6.02 -2.02 -14.77
C HIS A 336 -4.61 -2.35 -14.25
N VAL A 337 -4.09 -3.52 -14.60
CA VAL A 337 -2.73 -3.95 -14.28
C VAL A 337 -1.74 -3.09 -15.06
N GLY A 338 -0.94 -2.29 -14.36
CA GLY A 338 -0.04 -1.32 -14.97
C GLY A 338 1.25 -1.09 -14.19
N LEU A 339 2.29 -0.63 -14.88
CA LEU A 339 3.57 -0.17 -14.29
C LEU A 339 3.69 1.37 -14.33
N GLY A 340 2.53 2.04 -14.25
CA GLY A 340 2.38 3.48 -14.38
C GLY A 340 2.30 3.98 -15.83
N ASP A 341 2.08 5.29 -15.98
CA ASP A 341 1.84 5.94 -17.28
C ASP A 341 3.13 6.31 -18.03
N ALA A 342 4.28 5.84 -17.54
CA ALA A 342 5.60 6.05 -18.13
C ALA A 342 6.48 4.80 -18.04
N GLN A 343 7.64 4.88 -18.67
CA GLN A 343 8.62 3.80 -18.67
C GLN A 343 9.38 3.77 -17.34
N SER A 344 9.35 2.62 -16.68
CA SER A 344 10.18 2.36 -15.50
C SER A 344 11.64 2.11 -15.91
N TYR A 345 12.59 2.52 -15.09
CA TYR A 345 14.01 2.43 -15.45
C TYR A 345 14.96 2.29 -14.26
N MET A 346 16.14 1.74 -14.55
CA MET A 346 17.35 1.90 -13.75
C MET A 346 18.32 2.77 -14.54
N SER A 347 18.92 3.78 -13.90
CA SER A 347 19.99 4.58 -14.50
C SER A 347 21.23 4.61 -13.63
N LEU A 348 22.38 4.71 -14.28
CA LEU A 348 23.67 4.92 -13.65
C LEU A 348 24.25 6.24 -14.19
N ASN A 349 24.48 7.20 -13.29
CA ASN A 349 24.95 8.55 -13.62
C ASN A 349 24.14 9.20 -14.77
N GLY A 350 22.81 9.08 -14.71
CA GLY A 350 21.88 9.61 -15.71
C GLY A 350 21.74 8.76 -16.99
N THR A 351 22.56 7.73 -17.19
CA THR A 351 22.44 6.81 -18.33
C THR A 351 21.49 5.66 -17.97
N LYS A 352 20.36 5.52 -18.68
CA LYS A 352 19.43 4.40 -18.47
C LYS A 352 20.10 3.09 -18.89
N VAL A 353 20.31 2.19 -17.93
CA VAL A 353 20.92 0.87 -18.13
C VAL A 353 19.88 -0.24 -18.22
N ILE A 354 18.70 -0.04 -17.62
CA ILE A 354 17.55 -0.93 -17.75
C ILE A 354 16.31 -0.08 -17.96
N THR A 355 15.42 -0.49 -18.86
CA THR A 355 14.09 0.10 -18.99
C THR A 355 13.04 -0.98 -19.13
N ALA A 356 11.86 -0.78 -18.55
CA ALA A 356 10.70 -1.64 -18.71
C ALA A 356 9.47 -0.79 -19.06
N ASP A 357 8.77 -1.20 -20.11
CA ASP A 357 7.59 -0.52 -20.63
C ASP A 357 6.49 -1.56 -20.92
N LEU A 358 5.40 -1.49 -20.16
CA LEU A 358 4.24 -2.36 -20.29
C LEU A 358 3.21 -1.65 -21.15
N ASN A 359 2.67 -2.34 -22.16
CA ASN A 359 1.57 -1.90 -23.01
C ASN A 359 1.70 -0.47 -23.55
N ALA A 360 2.91 -0.08 -23.95
CA ALA A 360 3.24 1.29 -24.38
C ALA A 360 2.28 1.85 -25.45
N LEU A 361 1.76 0.99 -26.33
CA LEU A 361 0.85 1.34 -27.43
C LEU A 361 -0.64 1.12 -27.09
N SER A 362 -0.93 0.53 -25.94
CA SER A 362 -2.25 0.08 -25.50
C SER A 362 -2.63 0.70 -24.14
N GLY A 363 -2.19 1.94 -23.91
CA GLY A 363 -2.54 2.72 -22.72
C GLY A 363 -1.76 2.36 -21.45
N ARG A 364 -0.76 1.47 -21.51
CA ARG A 364 0.10 1.02 -20.39
C ARG A 364 -0.58 0.19 -19.30
N HIS A 365 -1.80 -0.27 -19.58
CA HIS A 365 -2.59 -1.11 -18.70
C HIS A 365 -3.14 -2.32 -19.46
N PHE A 366 -3.47 -3.39 -18.73
CA PHE A 366 -4.31 -4.48 -19.23
C PHE A 366 -5.19 -5.05 -18.13
N ASP A 367 -6.24 -5.73 -18.53
CA ASP A 367 -7.06 -6.54 -17.65
C ASP A 367 -6.68 -8.01 -17.81
N LEU A 368 -6.56 -8.72 -16.71
CA LEU A 368 -6.26 -10.14 -16.65
C LEU A 368 -7.50 -10.89 -16.16
N ASN A 369 -7.99 -11.82 -16.96
CA ASN A 369 -9.08 -12.72 -16.59
C ASN A 369 -8.52 -14.11 -16.30
N LEU A 370 -8.73 -14.60 -15.08
CA LEU A 370 -8.44 -15.97 -14.66
C LEU A 370 -9.74 -16.76 -14.67
N SER A 371 -9.80 -17.84 -15.43
CA SER A 371 -10.96 -18.74 -15.44
C SER A 371 -10.49 -20.18 -15.32
N LYS A 372 -11.39 -21.10 -14.99
CA LYS A 372 -11.10 -22.53 -15.04
C LYS A 372 -11.43 -23.11 -16.41
N GLY A 373 -10.46 -23.74 -17.06
CA GLY A 373 -10.63 -24.46 -18.32
C GLY A 373 -11.47 -25.73 -18.16
N ALA A 374 -11.92 -26.32 -19.27
CA ALA A 374 -12.76 -27.53 -19.27
C ALA A 374 -12.08 -28.76 -18.64
N ASP A 375 -10.75 -28.79 -18.64
CA ASP A 375 -9.89 -29.79 -18.00
C ASP A 375 -9.56 -29.46 -16.55
N GLY A 376 -10.09 -28.36 -16.03
CA GLY A 376 -9.86 -27.89 -14.67
C GLY A 376 -8.57 -27.09 -14.49
N LEU A 377 -7.78 -26.89 -15.54
CA LEU A 377 -6.55 -26.08 -15.49
C LEU A 377 -6.87 -24.58 -15.63
N PRO A 378 -6.05 -23.68 -15.05
CA PRO A 378 -6.30 -22.24 -15.15
C PRO A 378 -6.10 -21.76 -16.59
N LEU A 379 -7.04 -20.94 -17.06
CA LEU A 379 -7.00 -20.23 -18.33
C LEU A 379 -6.85 -18.74 -18.04
N ILE A 380 -5.76 -18.15 -18.54
CA ILE A 380 -5.42 -16.74 -18.38
C ILE A 380 -5.75 -16.03 -19.69
N ARG A 381 -6.61 -15.02 -19.67
CA ARG A 381 -6.89 -14.14 -20.81
C ARG A 381 -6.48 -12.73 -20.48
N VAL A 382 -5.96 -11.99 -21.45
CA VAL A 382 -5.58 -10.58 -21.27
C VAL A 382 -6.38 -9.69 -22.21
N LEU A 383 -6.75 -8.49 -21.77
CA LEU A 383 -7.38 -7.47 -22.60
C LEU A 383 -6.67 -6.11 -22.46
N PRO A 384 -6.44 -5.38 -23.56
CA PRO A 384 -6.59 -5.84 -24.94
C PRO A 384 -5.50 -6.87 -25.33
N GLU A 385 -4.31 -6.73 -24.75
CA GLU A 385 -3.14 -7.57 -24.97
C GLU A 385 -2.19 -7.46 -23.77
N PHE A 386 -1.20 -8.32 -23.71
CA PHE A 386 -0.03 -8.13 -22.86
C PHE A 386 1.17 -7.87 -23.75
N ASP A 387 1.93 -6.82 -23.47
CA ASP A 387 3.10 -6.42 -24.22
C ASP A 387 4.13 -5.77 -23.28
N LEU A 388 5.12 -6.54 -22.85
CA LEU A 388 6.22 -6.04 -22.03
C LEU A 388 7.46 -5.87 -22.91
N ALA A 389 7.95 -4.65 -23.05
CA ALA A 389 9.22 -4.32 -23.68
C ALA A 389 10.26 -3.94 -22.63
N ALA A 390 11.35 -4.69 -22.57
CA ALA A 390 12.49 -4.42 -21.71
C ALA A 390 13.73 -4.11 -22.55
N LYS A 391 14.54 -3.12 -22.14
CA LYS A 391 15.84 -2.83 -22.76
C LYS A 391 16.93 -2.86 -21.69
N PHE A 392 18.07 -3.41 -22.08
CA PHE A 392 19.25 -3.60 -21.26
C PHE A 392 20.42 -2.97 -22.00
N PHE A 393 20.93 -1.88 -21.44
CA PHE A 393 22.15 -1.21 -21.87
C PHE A 393 23.17 -1.32 -20.73
N MET A 394 23.70 -2.52 -20.53
CA MET A 394 24.56 -2.84 -19.39
C MET A 394 26.05 -2.58 -19.65
N ALA A 395 26.41 -2.06 -20.83
CA ALA A 395 27.79 -1.69 -21.15
C ALA A 395 28.48 -0.81 -20.08
N PRO A 396 27.82 0.20 -19.47
CA PRO A 396 28.43 0.98 -18.38
C PRO A 396 28.81 0.15 -17.15
N LEU A 397 28.08 -0.92 -16.86
CA LEU A 397 28.31 -1.77 -15.68
C LEU A 397 29.53 -2.68 -15.82
N LYS A 398 30.12 -2.82 -17.02
CA LYS A 398 31.37 -3.57 -17.23
C LYS A 398 32.58 -2.96 -16.51
N ALA A 399 32.50 -1.68 -16.15
CA ALA A 399 33.52 -1.06 -15.31
C ALA A 399 33.52 -1.63 -13.88
N ASP A 400 32.50 -2.42 -13.49
CA ASP A 400 32.49 -3.21 -12.28
C ASP A 400 32.77 -4.71 -12.57
N PRO A 401 33.93 -5.23 -12.13
CA PRO A 401 34.25 -6.65 -12.30
C PRO A 401 33.30 -7.61 -11.56
N LEU A 402 32.64 -7.16 -10.48
CA LEU A 402 31.69 -7.97 -9.70
C LEU A 402 30.29 -8.00 -10.31
N ALA A 403 29.95 -7.03 -11.17
CA ALA A 403 28.62 -6.99 -11.80
C ALA A 403 28.38 -8.19 -12.74
N GLY A 404 29.44 -8.88 -13.17
CA GLY A 404 29.34 -10.15 -13.89
C GLY A 404 28.46 -10.06 -15.13
N VAL A 405 28.43 -8.92 -15.82
CA VAL A 405 27.52 -8.63 -16.93
C VAL A 405 27.81 -9.61 -18.07
N PRO A 406 26.90 -10.56 -18.36
CA PRO A 406 27.09 -11.45 -19.48
C PRO A 406 27.13 -10.64 -20.77
N SER A 407 28.03 -10.98 -21.70
CA SER A 407 28.24 -10.17 -22.91
C SER A 407 26.98 -9.99 -23.75
N PHE A 408 26.07 -10.96 -23.64
CA PHE A 408 24.80 -10.89 -24.31
C PHE A 408 23.85 -9.86 -23.72
N TYR A 409 24.01 -9.31 -22.51
CA TYR A 409 23.15 -8.26 -21.94
C TYR A 409 23.65 -6.82 -22.17
N GLU A 410 24.77 -6.65 -22.89
CA GLU A 410 25.41 -5.33 -23.05
C GLU A 410 24.54 -4.31 -23.78
N ASP A 411 23.80 -4.76 -24.79
CA ASP A 411 22.85 -3.97 -25.59
C ASP A 411 21.77 -4.89 -26.18
N GLN A 412 20.73 -5.16 -25.40
CA GLN A 412 19.60 -5.99 -25.79
C GLN A 412 18.26 -5.33 -25.57
N SER A 413 17.33 -5.66 -26.45
CA SER A 413 15.91 -5.44 -26.22
C SER A 413 15.21 -6.78 -26.21
N TYR A 414 14.39 -7.01 -25.18
CA TYR A 414 13.47 -8.13 -25.09
C TYR A 414 12.04 -7.64 -25.15
N ARG A 415 11.17 -8.38 -25.84
CA ARG A 415 9.74 -8.13 -25.85
C ARG A 415 9.00 -9.45 -25.67
N VAL A 416 8.06 -9.46 -24.72
CA VAL A 416 7.12 -10.56 -24.52
C VAL A 416 5.74 -10.02 -24.82
N ARG A 417 5.09 -10.55 -25.85
CA ARG A 417 3.77 -10.08 -26.28
C ARG A 417 2.80 -11.23 -26.45
N LEU A 418 1.67 -11.18 -25.76
CA LEU A 418 0.51 -12.04 -25.98
C LEU A 418 -0.58 -11.18 -26.61
N SER A 419 -0.85 -11.40 -27.90
CA SER A 419 -1.71 -10.53 -28.71
C SER A 419 -2.58 -11.32 -29.70
N GLY A 420 -3.53 -10.66 -30.35
CA GLY A 420 -4.37 -11.24 -31.40
C GLY A 420 -5.76 -11.66 -30.93
N GLY A 421 -6.76 -11.46 -31.82
CA GLY A 421 -8.17 -11.59 -31.46
C GLY A 421 -8.64 -10.48 -30.50
N ASN A 422 -9.77 -10.69 -29.84
CA ASN A 422 -10.32 -9.73 -28.86
C ASN A 422 -9.86 -9.99 -27.41
N ALA A 423 -9.30 -11.18 -27.14
CA ALA A 423 -8.83 -11.61 -25.83
C ALA A 423 -7.85 -12.80 -26.03
N PRO A 424 -6.56 -12.56 -26.28
CA PRO A 424 -5.57 -13.62 -26.38
C PRO A 424 -5.43 -14.32 -25.03
N SER A 425 -5.13 -15.62 -25.06
CA SER A 425 -5.17 -16.44 -23.87
C SER A 425 -4.17 -17.59 -23.87
N ILE A 426 -3.72 -17.91 -22.67
CA ILE A 426 -2.73 -18.95 -22.38
C ILE A 426 -3.21 -19.84 -21.24
N ARG A 427 -2.73 -21.08 -21.22
CA ARG A 427 -2.91 -22.00 -20.09
C ARG A 427 -1.69 -22.89 -19.94
N PRO A 428 -1.36 -23.33 -18.73
CA PRO A 428 -0.32 -24.33 -18.58
C PRO A 428 -0.77 -25.70 -19.10
N VAL A 429 0.21 -26.51 -19.51
CA VAL A 429 0.03 -27.91 -19.87
C VAL A 429 1.04 -28.72 -19.08
N GLU A 430 0.55 -29.71 -18.34
CA GLU A 430 1.39 -30.59 -17.52
C GLU A 430 2.36 -31.42 -18.39
N ALA A 431 3.46 -31.83 -17.78
CA ALA A 431 4.41 -32.74 -18.42
C ALA A 431 3.75 -34.10 -18.74
N ASN A 432 4.07 -34.66 -19.90
CA ASN A 432 3.69 -36.00 -20.29
C ASN A 432 4.93 -36.84 -20.57
N THR A 433 5.46 -37.46 -19.52
CA THR A 433 6.67 -38.30 -19.60
C THR A 433 6.52 -39.48 -20.54
N ALA A 434 5.31 -40.02 -20.72
CA ALA A 434 5.04 -41.13 -21.63
C ALA A 434 5.19 -40.72 -23.11
N LYS A 435 5.00 -39.44 -23.44
CA LYS A 435 5.19 -38.87 -24.78
C LYS A 435 6.47 -38.04 -24.91
N GLY A 436 7.25 -37.91 -23.85
CA GLY A 436 8.45 -37.08 -23.81
C GLY A 436 8.18 -35.57 -23.80
N PHE A 437 6.95 -35.13 -23.50
CA PHE A 437 6.61 -33.72 -23.40
C PHE A 437 6.99 -33.19 -22.01
N PRO A 438 7.84 -32.16 -21.90
CA PRO A 438 8.34 -31.67 -20.61
C PRO A 438 7.34 -30.82 -19.83
N GLY A 439 6.17 -30.54 -20.40
CA GLY A 439 5.26 -29.51 -19.91
C GLY A 439 5.50 -28.19 -20.65
N GLY A 440 4.54 -27.28 -20.60
CA GLY A 440 4.68 -26.00 -21.28
C GLY A 440 3.50 -25.05 -21.10
N LEU A 441 3.51 -23.97 -21.87
CA LEU A 441 2.46 -22.97 -21.89
C LEU A 441 1.75 -22.99 -23.24
N GLN A 442 0.50 -23.46 -23.28
CA GLN A 442 -0.30 -23.45 -24.49
C GLN A 442 -0.87 -22.06 -24.76
N VAL A 443 -0.74 -21.59 -26.00
CA VAL A 443 -1.53 -20.47 -26.50
C VAL A 443 -2.87 -21.01 -26.95
N VAL A 444 -3.95 -20.63 -26.27
CA VAL A 444 -5.32 -21.10 -26.56
C VAL A 444 -5.95 -20.22 -27.63
N SER A 445 -5.78 -18.91 -27.53
CA SER A 445 -6.20 -17.92 -28.53
C SER A 445 -5.13 -16.84 -28.72
N GLY A 446 -5.02 -16.31 -29.94
CA GLY A 446 -4.02 -15.31 -30.29
C GLY A 446 -2.65 -15.91 -30.61
N GLU A 447 -1.61 -15.18 -30.24
CA GLU A 447 -0.21 -15.50 -30.50
C GLU A 447 0.66 -15.00 -29.35
N LEU A 448 1.59 -15.83 -28.90
CA LEU A 448 2.66 -15.43 -27.97
C LEU A 448 3.95 -15.22 -28.76
N LEU A 449 4.54 -14.05 -28.60
CA LEU A 449 5.78 -13.62 -29.21
C LEU A 449 6.83 -13.36 -28.14
N LEU A 450 7.97 -14.05 -28.22
CA LEU A 450 9.19 -13.71 -27.51
C LEU A 450 10.20 -13.16 -28.52
N GLN A 451 10.60 -11.90 -28.38
CA GLN A 451 11.50 -11.24 -29.31
C GLN A 451 12.74 -10.73 -28.59
N GLY A 452 13.90 -10.96 -29.19
CA GLY A 452 15.21 -10.41 -28.85
C GLY A 452 15.73 -9.56 -30.02
N LYS A 453 16.94 -9.03 -29.93
CA LYS A 453 17.54 -8.19 -31.00
C LYS A 453 17.58 -8.89 -32.36
N ASP A 454 17.99 -10.17 -32.38
CA ASP A 454 18.22 -10.95 -33.59
C ASP A 454 17.54 -12.34 -33.56
N ALA A 455 16.59 -12.55 -32.64
CA ALA A 455 15.89 -13.82 -32.50
C ALA A 455 14.43 -13.63 -32.10
N THR A 456 13.59 -14.54 -32.56
CA THR A 456 12.15 -14.51 -32.29
C THR A 456 11.64 -15.94 -32.09
N VAL A 457 10.81 -16.14 -31.08
CA VAL A 457 10.01 -17.35 -30.88
C VAL A 457 8.54 -16.95 -30.95
N THR A 458 7.84 -17.48 -31.94
CA THR A 458 6.40 -17.26 -32.13
C THR A 458 5.66 -18.54 -31.84
N VAL A 459 4.68 -18.49 -30.93
CA VAL A 459 3.82 -19.61 -30.55
C VAL A 459 2.39 -19.27 -30.99
N PRO A 460 1.91 -19.85 -32.10
CA PRO A 460 0.54 -19.61 -32.56
C PRO A 460 -0.47 -20.34 -31.68
N ALA A 461 -1.74 -19.94 -31.78
CA ALA A 461 -2.86 -20.65 -31.16
C ALA A 461 -2.82 -22.17 -31.43
N GLY A 462 -3.09 -22.96 -30.39
CA GLY A 462 -3.04 -24.41 -30.38
C GLY A 462 -1.67 -25.01 -30.07
N LYS A 463 -0.57 -24.23 -30.13
CA LYS A 463 0.79 -24.70 -29.84
C LYS A 463 1.24 -24.35 -28.42
N CYS A 464 2.32 -24.98 -27.98
CA CYS A 464 2.92 -24.78 -26.66
C CYS A 464 4.29 -24.14 -26.75
N LEU A 465 4.55 -23.16 -25.89
CA LEU A 465 5.90 -22.74 -25.52
C LEU A 465 6.49 -23.77 -24.57
N VAL A 466 7.62 -24.37 -24.95
CA VAL A 466 8.36 -25.31 -24.11
C VAL A 466 9.78 -24.84 -23.88
N GLY A 467 10.32 -25.15 -22.70
CA GLY A 467 11.74 -25.00 -22.39
C GLY A 467 12.55 -26.17 -22.95
N LYS A 468 13.80 -25.91 -23.34
CA LYS A 468 14.80 -26.90 -23.75
C LYS A 468 15.89 -26.98 -22.70
N GLU A 469 16.42 -28.17 -22.44
CA GLU A 469 17.57 -28.33 -21.55
C GLU A 469 18.84 -27.69 -22.11
N THR A 470 18.99 -27.69 -23.44
CA THR A 470 20.13 -27.10 -24.14
C THR A 470 19.67 -26.22 -25.29
N ALA A 471 20.25 -25.02 -25.38
CA ALA A 471 20.13 -24.16 -26.54
C ALA A 471 21.02 -24.71 -27.67
N ALA A 472 20.58 -24.59 -28.92
CA ALA A 472 21.40 -24.99 -30.06
C ALA A 472 22.67 -24.13 -30.13
N GLU A 473 23.76 -24.71 -30.67
CA GLU A 473 25.00 -23.97 -30.88
C GLU A 473 24.72 -22.73 -31.76
N ASN A 474 25.26 -21.57 -31.35
CA ASN A 474 25.02 -20.25 -31.99
C ASN A 474 23.57 -19.73 -31.93
N SER A 475 22.70 -20.32 -31.13
CA SER A 475 21.37 -19.75 -30.90
C SER A 475 21.43 -18.55 -29.94
N HIS A 476 20.38 -17.74 -29.95
CA HIS A 476 20.28 -16.60 -29.05
C HIS A 476 20.32 -17.08 -27.58
N PRO A 477 21.13 -16.43 -26.71
CA PRO A 477 21.46 -16.95 -25.38
C PRO A 477 20.27 -17.12 -24.42
N LEU A 478 19.20 -16.33 -24.59
CA LEU A 478 17.93 -16.55 -23.88
C LEU A 478 16.91 -17.33 -24.72
N LEU A 479 16.54 -16.78 -25.87
CA LEU A 479 15.49 -17.34 -26.72
C LEU A 479 15.79 -18.72 -27.32
N GLY A 480 17.05 -19.12 -27.41
CA GLY A 480 17.46 -20.45 -27.89
C GLY A 480 16.98 -21.60 -27.01
N TYR A 481 16.68 -21.32 -25.74
CA TYR A 481 16.12 -22.27 -24.78
C TYR A 481 14.61 -22.47 -24.93
N PHE A 482 13.96 -21.77 -25.85
CA PHE A 482 12.52 -21.89 -26.07
C PHE A 482 12.20 -22.44 -27.45
N ALA A 483 11.07 -23.13 -27.57
CA ALA A 483 10.47 -23.50 -28.85
C ALA A 483 8.95 -23.51 -28.78
N ALA A 484 8.35 -23.36 -29.96
CA ALA A 484 6.96 -23.68 -30.20
C ALA A 484 6.86 -25.16 -30.63
N THR A 485 6.10 -25.97 -29.90
CA THR A 485 5.85 -27.38 -30.24
C THR A 485 4.37 -27.72 -30.15
N ASP A 486 4.00 -28.93 -30.56
CA ASP A 486 2.72 -29.50 -30.14
C ASP A 486 2.69 -29.70 -28.62
N CYS A 487 1.48 -29.62 -28.04
CA CYS A 487 1.24 -29.65 -26.60
C CYS A 487 1.12 -31.09 -26.03
N GLN A 488 1.82 -32.06 -26.61
CA GLN A 488 1.71 -33.46 -26.21
C GLN A 488 2.93 -34.29 -26.54
#